data_AF-A0A1A2YIG1-F1
#
_entry.id   AF-A0A1A2YIG1-F1
#
_cell.length_a   1.000
_cell.length_b   1.000
_cell.length_c   1.000
_cell.angle_alpha   90.00
_cell.angle_beta   90.00
_cell.angle_gamma   90.00
#
_symmetry.space_group_name_H-M   'P 1'
#
loop_
_entity.id
_entity.type
_entity.pdbx_description
1 polymer ?
#
loop_
_entity_poly.entity_id
_entity_poly.type
_entity_poly.pdbx_seq_one_letter_code
_entity_poly.pdbx_strand_id
1 'polypeptide(L)'
;MPIDESAAPGVATTKTTASPRGSTADIVATSVLLVIHGGLYAASFVLLGLLVMTTDPCGSRKCGDPAWIDRAMNLGTWGGAALLVVDIVVAVYFLVRQRRAFYVPLIGCIAQVALALGAVAMELQAGPV
;
A
#
# COMPACT_ATOMS: atom_id res chain seq x y z
N MET A 1 63.93 -21.90 33.34
CA MET A 1 62.64 -22.36 32.75
C MET A 1 61.77 -21.13 32.57
N PRO A 2 61.38 -20.80 31.33
CA PRO A 2 60.42 -19.72 31.07
C PRO A 2 59.00 -20.23 31.35
N ILE A 3 58.18 -19.38 31.97
CA ILE A 3 56.74 -19.59 32.16
C ILE A 3 56.03 -18.85 31.02
N ASP A 4 55.33 -19.61 30.18
CA ASP A 4 54.48 -19.11 29.11
C ASP A 4 53.23 -18.45 29.72
N GLU A 5 53.19 -17.13 29.71
CA GLU A 5 51.96 -16.38 30.00
C GLU A 5 51.08 -16.39 28.73
N SER A 6 50.14 -17.34 28.69
CA SER A 6 49.12 -17.45 27.66
C SER A 6 48.18 -16.24 27.74
N ALA A 7 48.50 -15.20 26.96
CA ALA A 7 47.63 -14.06 26.74
C ALA A 7 46.38 -14.51 25.97
N ALA A 8 45.28 -14.70 26.69
CA ALA A 8 43.96 -14.89 26.09
C ALA A 8 43.58 -13.63 25.28
N PRO A 9 43.35 -13.72 23.96
CA PRO A 9 42.82 -12.60 23.20
C PRO A 9 41.38 -12.35 23.64
N GLY A 10 41.14 -11.14 24.16
CA GLY A 10 39.84 -10.67 24.59
C GLY A 10 38.77 -10.94 23.54
N VAL A 11 37.64 -11.47 24.00
CA VAL A 11 36.41 -11.58 23.23
C VAL A 11 36.04 -10.17 22.79
N ALA A 12 36.45 -9.82 21.58
CA ALA A 12 35.94 -8.69 20.84
C ALA A 12 34.44 -8.94 20.70
N THR A 13 33.66 -8.31 21.58
CA THR A 13 32.22 -8.19 21.40
C THR A 13 32.06 -7.38 20.14
N THR A 14 31.87 -8.06 19.01
CA THR A 14 31.40 -7.50 17.77
C THR A 14 30.05 -6.85 18.09
N LYS A 15 30.09 -5.58 18.47
CA LYS A 15 28.99 -4.67 18.24
C LYS A 15 28.80 -4.69 16.73
N THR A 16 27.94 -5.59 16.26
CA THR A 16 27.34 -5.52 14.95
C THR A 16 26.58 -4.20 14.93
N THR A 17 27.29 -3.11 14.64
CA THR A 17 26.69 -1.86 14.20
C THR A 17 25.85 -2.25 13.00
N ALA A 18 24.52 -2.25 13.17
CA ALA A 18 23.60 -2.42 12.07
C ALA A 18 24.04 -1.45 10.97
N SER A 19 24.51 -1.99 9.84
CA SER A 19 25.10 -1.19 8.77
C SER A 19 24.11 -0.10 8.34
N PRO A 20 24.55 1.18 8.20
CA PRO A 20 23.69 2.29 7.78
C PRO A 20 22.86 1.97 6.52
N ARG A 21 23.43 1.17 5.63
CA ARG A 21 22.82 0.64 4.39
C ARG A 21 21.48 -0.07 4.61
N GLY A 22 21.28 -0.74 5.75
CA GLY A 22 20.01 -1.41 6.07
C GLY A 22 18.87 -0.44 6.35
N SER A 23 19.15 0.70 6.99
CA SER A 23 18.13 1.73 7.25
C SER A 23 17.78 2.54 6.01
N THR A 24 18.78 2.86 5.18
CA THR A 24 18.55 3.59 3.92
C THR A 24 17.74 2.76 2.95
N ALA A 25 18.03 1.46 2.82
CA ALA A 25 17.25 0.56 1.98
C ALA A 25 15.79 0.44 2.43
N ASP A 26 15.53 0.38 3.75
CA ASP A 26 14.16 0.32 4.29
C ASP A 26 13.37 1.62 4.02
N ILE A 27 14.01 2.78 4.16
CA ILE A 27 13.40 4.08 3.83
C ILE A 27 13.08 4.16 2.33
N VAL A 28 14.05 3.81 1.47
CA VAL A 28 13.85 3.83 0.02
C VAL A 28 12.72 2.87 -0.37
N ALA A 29 12.74 1.63 0.13
CA ALA A 29 11.69 0.65 -0.15
C ALA A 29 10.31 1.13 0.30
N THR A 30 10.20 1.68 1.52
CA THR A 30 8.95 2.22 2.07
C THR A 30 8.45 3.40 1.22
N SER A 31 9.35 4.31 0.81
CA SER A 31 8.98 5.46 -0.03
C SER A 31 8.49 5.03 -1.42
N VAL A 32 9.17 4.08 -2.05
CA VAL A 32 8.77 3.54 -3.36
C VAL A 32 7.41 2.86 -3.26
N LEU A 33 7.18 2.06 -2.21
CA LEU A 33 5.90 1.40 -1.98
C LEU A 33 4.76 2.40 -1.75
N LEU A 34 5.00 3.48 -1.00
CA LEU A 34 4.00 4.54 -0.81
C LEU A 34 3.68 5.28 -2.11
N VAL A 35 4.69 5.54 -2.96
CA VAL A 35 4.46 6.14 -4.29
C VAL A 35 3.63 5.20 -5.17
N ILE A 36 3.95 3.89 -5.16
CA ILE A 36 3.17 2.88 -5.88
C ILE A 36 1.73 2.85 -5.35
N HIS A 37 1.53 2.89 -4.04
CA HIS A 37 0.20 2.88 -3.44
C HIS A 37 -0.61 4.13 -3.83
N GLY A 38 -0.01 5.32 -3.78
CA GLY A 38 -0.63 6.55 -4.28
C GLY A 38 -0.97 6.47 -5.77
N GLY A 39 -0.09 5.87 -6.58
CA GLY A 39 -0.33 5.61 -7.99
C GLY A 39 -1.48 4.63 -8.23
N LEU A 40 -1.58 3.55 -7.44
CA LEU A 40 -2.69 2.59 -7.49
C LEU A 40 -4.02 3.26 -7.13
N TYR A 41 -4.05 4.12 -6.12
CA TYR A 41 -5.23 4.89 -5.77
C TYR A 41 -5.66 5.80 -6.93
N ALA A 42 -4.74 6.58 -7.51
CA ALA A 42 -5.03 7.45 -8.64
C ALA A 42 -5.53 6.66 -9.86
N ALA A 43 -4.89 5.52 -10.18
CA ALA A 43 -5.31 4.65 -11.27
C ALA A 43 -6.72 4.07 -11.02
N SER A 44 -7.02 3.65 -9.79
CA SER A 44 -8.36 3.16 -9.40
C SER A 44 -9.43 4.25 -9.60
N PHE A 45 -9.12 5.48 -9.20
CA PHE A 45 -10.03 6.61 -9.35
C PHE A 45 -10.33 6.92 -10.83
N VAL A 46 -9.28 6.95 -11.67
CA VAL A 46 -9.44 7.15 -13.13
C VAL A 46 -10.23 6.00 -13.75
N LEU A 47 -9.93 4.76 -13.38
CA LEU A 47 -10.64 3.59 -13.90
C LEU A 47 -12.14 3.63 -13.59
N LEU A 48 -12.51 3.91 -12.34
CA LEU A 48 -13.92 4.05 -11.94
C LEU A 48 -14.60 5.21 -12.67
N GLY A 49 -13.93 6.36 -12.80
CA GLY A 49 -14.47 7.49 -13.57
C GLY A 49 -14.72 7.14 -15.04
N LEU A 50 -13.83 6.37 -15.67
CA LEU A 50 -14.03 5.85 -17.02
C LEU A 50 -15.17 4.85 -17.07
N LEU A 51 -15.26 3.92 -16.11
CA LEU A 51 -16.33 2.93 -16.06
C LEU A 51 -17.70 3.59 -15.93
N VAL A 52 -17.85 4.60 -15.06
CA VAL A 52 -19.06 5.43 -14.97
C VAL A 52 -19.40 6.06 -16.33
N MET A 53 -18.44 6.70 -16.99
CA MET A 53 -18.67 7.31 -18.31
C MET A 53 -19.11 6.28 -19.38
N THR A 54 -18.58 5.06 -19.31
CA THR A 54 -18.93 3.97 -20.24
C THR A 54 -20.22 3.23 -19.89
N THR A 55 -20.63 3.28 -18.62
CA THR A 55 -21.87 2.65 -18.13
C THR A 55 -23.06 3.62 -18.13
N ASP A 56 -22.81 4.91 -18.45
CA ASP A 56 -23.83 5.96 -18.64
C ASP A 56 -24.47 6.09 -20.06
N PRO A 57 -24.40 5.16 -21.05
CA PRO A 57 -25.27 5.26 -22.23
C PRO A 57 -26.66 4.69 -21.93
N CYS A 58 -27.36 5.36 -21.01
CA CYS A 58 -28.77 5.14 -20.73
C CYS A 58 -29.61 5.95 -21.71
N GLY A 59 -29.71 5.44 -22.94
CA GLY A 59 -30.78 5.83 -23.86
C GLY A 59 -32.14 5.33 -23.35
N SER A 60 -32.90 4.63 -24.20
CA SER A 60 -34.28 4.18 -23.92
C SER A 60 -34.42 2.92 -23.04
N ARG A 61 -33.36 2.47 -22.35
CA ARG A 61 -33.35 1.25 -21.53
C ARG A 61 -33.14 1.62 -20.05
N LYS A 62 -33.77 0.86 -19.15
CA LYS A 62 -33.44 0.91 -17.72
C LYS A 62 -32.00 0.46 -17.54
N CYS A 63 -31.11 1.43 -17.34
CA CYS A 63 -29.79 1.16 -16.79
C CYS A 63 -29.88 0.67 -15.35
N GLY A 64 -28.75 0.16 -14.90
CA GLY A 64 -28.57 -0.41 -13.58
C GLY A 64 -29.03 0.46 -12.42
N ASP A 65 -29.22 -0.19 -11.27
CA ASP A 65 -29.60 0.50 -10.05
C ASP A 65 -28.49 1.51 -9.66
N PRO A 66 -28.76 2.83 -9.67
CA PRO A 66 -27.76 3.87 -9.43
C PRO A 66 -27.12 3.75 -8.05
N ALA A 67 -27.79 3.07 -7.11
CA ALA A 67 -27.25 2.81 -5.80
C ALA A 67 -25.98 1.93 -5.83
N TRP A 68 -25.79 1.08 -6.84
CA TRP A 68 -24.55 0.29 -6.99
C TRP A 68 -23.38 1.13 -7.52
N ILE A 69 -23.65 2.06 -8.43
CA ILE A 69 -22.65 3.01 -8.93
C ILE A 69 -22.19 3.95 -7.81
N ASP A 70 -23.12 4.54 -7.06
CA ASP A 70 -22.79 5.40 -5.91
C ASP A 70 -21.95 4.67 -4.86
N ARG A 71 -22.26 3.39 -4.58
CA ARG A 71 -21.49 2.56 -3.66
C ARG A 71 -20.09 2.25 -4.18
N ALA A 72 -19.96 1.89 -5.45
CA ALA A 72 -18.67 1.62 -6.07
C ALA A 72 -17.78 2.87 -6.05
N MET A 73 -18.36 4.02 -6.41
CA MET A 73 -17.67 5.29 -6.47
C MET A 73 -17.24 5.75 -5.08
N ASN A 74 -18.10 5.65 -4.06
CA ASN A 74 -17.74 5.92 -2.66
C ASN A 74 -16.67 4.97 -2.12
N LEU A 75 -16.75 3.67 -2.46
CA LEU A 75 -15.77 2.69 -2.01
C LEU A 75 -14.39 2.96 -2.62
N GLY A 76 -14.34 3.24 -3.92
CA GLY A 76 -13.10 3.57 -4.62
C GLY A 76 -12.47 4.88 -4.18
N THR A 77 -13.28 5.93 -4.00
CA THR A 77 -12.81 7.26 -3.54
C THR A 77 -12.50 7.28 -2.07
N TRP A 78 -13.52 7.16 -1.22
CA TRP A 78 -13.36 7.33 0.23
C TRP A 78 -12.70 6.12 0.88
N GLY A 79 -13.06 4.91 0.45
CA GLY A 79 -12.41 3.69 0.93
C GLY A 79 -10.93 3.66 0.56
N GLY A 80 -10.61 3.93 -0.71
CA GLY A 80 -9.22 4.01 -1.19
C GLY A 80 -8.42 5.14 -0.52
N ALA A 81 -9.00 6.34 -0.39
CA ALA A 81 -8.34 7.47 0.27
C ALA A 81 -8.06 7.18 1.75
N ALA A 82 -9.03 6.63 2.48
CA ALA A 82 -8.85 6.26 3.87
C ALA A 82 -7.74 5.21 4.03
N LEU A 83 -7.70 4.22 3.14
CA LEU A 83 -6.69 3.16 3.16
C LEU A 83 -5.28 3.72 2.90
N LEU A 84 -5.13 4.61 1.92
CA LEU A 84 -3.87 5.31 1.65
C LEU A 84 -3.40 6.16 2.83
N VAL A 85 -4.31 6.91 3.47
CA VAL A 85 -3.98 7.74 4.64
C VAL A 85 -3.51 6.88 5.81
N VAL A 86 -4.23 5.80 6.12
CA VAL A 86 -3.85 4.86 7.20
C VAL A 86 -2.48 4.26 6.89
N ASP A 87 -2.23 3.85 5.66
CA ASP A 87 -0.97 3.25 5.24
C ASP A 87 0.21 4.21 5.41
N ILE A 88 0.06 5.48 4.99
CA ILE A 88 1.07 6.52 5.20
C ILE A 88 1.34 6.73 6.70
N VAL A 89 0.29 6.88 7.52
CA VAL A 89 0.43 7.14 8.95
C VAL A 89 1.16 5.98 9.64
N VAL A 90 0.78 4.74 9.34
CA VAL A 90 1.41 3.56 9.93
C VAL A 90 2.84 3.41 9.43
N ALA A 91 3.12 3.59 8.13
CA ALA A 91 4.47 3.53 7.59
C ALA A 91 5.40 4.57 8.25
N VAL A 92 4.95 5.82 8.39
CA VAL A 92 5.69 6.87 9.08
C VAL A 92 5.92 6.51 10.55
N TYR A 93 4.92 5.98 11.25
CA TYR A 93 5.06 5.56 12.64
C TYR A 93 6.13 4.47 12.83
N PHE A 94 6.16 3.46 11.94
CA PHE A 94 7.17 2.41 11.98
C PHE A 94 8.58 2.93 11.66
N LEU A 95 8.70 3.82 10.67
CA LEU A 95 9.97 4.49 10.32
C LEU A 95 10.51 5.31 11.50
N VAL A 96 9.67 6.09 12.18
CA VAL A 96 10.05 6.88 13.36
C VAL A 96 10.50 5.98 14.51
N ARG A 97 9.91 4.79 14.65
CA ARG A 97 10.33 3.79 15.65
C ARG A 97 11.55 2.97 15.25
N GLN A 98 12.22 3.27 14.13
CA GLN A 98 13.33 2.50 13.57
C GLN A 98 13.00 1.00 13.41
N ARG A 99 11.73 0.68 13.15
CA ARG A 99 11.29 -0.69 12.82
C ARG A 99 11.14 -0.80 11.30
N ARG A 100 11.32 -2.01 10.77
CA ARG A 100 11.14 -2.28 9.33
C ARG A 100 9.73 -1.90 8.91
N ALA A 101 9.59 -0.87 8.09
CA ALA A 101 8.31 -0.29 7.73
C ALA A 101 7.76 -0.83 6.40
N PHE A 102 8.60 -1.46 5.56
CA PHE A 102 8.22 -1.81 4.19
C PHE A 102 7.05 -2.79 4.04
N TYR A 103 6.78 -3.65 5.03
CA TYR A 103 5.66 -4.59 4.94
C TYR A 103 4.30 -3.90 5.02
N VAL A 104 4.23 -2.73 5.65
CA VAL A 104 2.99 -1.97 5.82
C VAL A 104 2.45 -1.50 4.45
N PRO A 105 3.20 -0.70 3.66
CA PRO A 105 2.71 -0.25 2.37
C PRO A 105 2.62 -1.36 1.32
N LEU A 106 3.27 -2.51 1.52
CA LEU A 106 3.01 -3.68 0.70
C LEU A 106 1.60 -4.24 0.95
N ILE A 107 1.17 -4.36 2.22
CA ILE A 107 -0.18 -4.77 2.58
C ILE A 107 -1.20 -3.72 2.10
N GLY A 108 -0.86 -2.43 2.25
CA GLY A 108 -1.66 -1.32 1.71
C GLY A 108 -1.92 -1.47 0.21
N CYS A 109 -0.89 -1.70 -0.59
CA CYS A 109 -1.02 -1.96 -2.03
C CYS A 109 -1.95 -3.14 -2.34
N ILE A 110 -1.79 -4.27 -1.64
CA ILE A 110 -2.62 -5.47 -1.85
C ILE A 110 -4.08 -5.16 -1.52
N ALA A 111 -4.33 -4.48 -0.41
CA ALA A 111 -5.67 -4.10 0.01
C ALA A 111 -6.32 -3.10 -0.97
N GLN A 112 -5.54 -2.16 -1.51
CA GLN A 112 -6.00 -1.22 -2.54
C GLN A 112 -6.41 -1.95 -3.83
N VAL A 113 -5.63 -2.94 -4.27
CA VAL A 113 -6.01 -3.77 -5.43
C VAL A 113 -7.30 -4.54 -5.16
N ALA A 114 -7.45 -5.13 -3.97
CA ALA A 114 -8.67 -5.84 -3.58
C ALA A 114 -9.90 -4.90 -3.55
N LEU A 115 -9.75 -3.67 -3.03
CA LEU A 115 -10.80 -2.66 -3.06
C LEU A 115 -11.17 -2.27 -4.49
N ALA A 116 -10.19 -2.04 -5.36
CA ALA A 116 -10.43 -1.69 -6.76
C ALA A 116 -11.20 -2.79 -7.49
N LEU A 117 -10.82 -4.06 -7.30
CA LEU A 117 -11.55 -5.21 -7.86
C LEU A 117 -12.98 -5.29 -7.32
N GLY A 118 -13.18 -5.03 -6.03
CA GLY A 118 -14.51 -4.96 -5.43
C GLY A 118 -15.39 -3.86 -6.04
N ALA A 119 -14.84 -2.67 -6.24
CA ALA A 119 -15.56 -1.56 -6.85
C ALA A 119 -15.94 -1.85 -8.32
N VAL A 120 -15.00 -2.41 -9.10
CA VAL A 120 -15.29 -2.85 -10.48
C VAL A 120 -16.38 -3.92 -10.50
N ALA A 121 -16.32 -4.91 -9.61
CA ALA A 121 -17.36 -5.94 -9.52
C ALA A 121 -18.74 -5.34 -9.18
N MET A 122 -18.80 -4.32 -8.32
CA MET A 122 -20.04 -3.61 -7.99
C MET A 122 -20.61 -2.86 -9.20
N GLU A 123 -19.77 -2.20 -10.01
CA GLU A 123 -20.22 -1.54 -11.24
C GLU A 123 -20.70 -2.53 -12.29
N LEU A 124 -20.04 -3.70 -12.43
CA LEU A 124 -20.51 -4.77 -13.32
C LEU A 124 -21.84 -5.38 -12.88
N GLN A 125 -22.14 -5.33 -11.57
CA GLN A 125 -23.42 -5.78 -11.02
C GLN A 125 -24.57 -4.79 -11.35
N ALA A 126 -24.27 -3.55 -11.74
CA ALA A 126 -25.28 -2.54 -11.99
C ALA A 126 -26.18 -2.94 -13.17
N GLY A 127 -25.66 -3.44 -14.28
CA GLY A 127 -26.46 -3.86 -15.45
C GLY A 127 -25.58 -4.05 -16.68
N PRO A 128 -26.09 -4.62 -17.78
CA PRO A 128 -25.24 -5.03 -18.89
C PRO A 128 -24.62 -3.84 -19.63
N VAL A 129 -23.34 -3.97 -19.97
CA VAL A 129 -22.68 -3.25 -21.08
C VAL A 129 -23.25 -3.67 -22.44
#